data_AF-A0AAD6S7W8-F1
#
_entry.id   AF-A0AAD6S7W8-F1
#
_cell.length_a   1.000
_cell.length_b   1.000
_cell.length_c   1.000
_cell.angle_alpha   90.00
_cell.angle_beta   90.00
_cell.angle_gamma   90.00
#
_symmetry.space_group_name_H-M   'P 1'
#
loop_
_entity.id
_entity.type
_entity.pdbx_description
1 polymer ?
#
loop_
_entity_poly.entity_id
_entity_poly.type
_entity_poly.pdbx_seq_one_letter_code
_entity_poly.pdbx_strand_id
1 'polypeptide(L)'
;MSIAFYVLALIVHPRNIAHNHPMPLLKKASLEAKESYHQYIQAVGCVGATVSKVNNAPSTQLLLDGKKPGEFAPALHSNQIKRKLVREAKMEAYLAGLDVASAFQLFWDDLKKPIDERYIQRLVTMPDGGVIILTCLAVLMKLLDDMGVTAFETDTTFKRVEGKINEWEVRLYNEFRSLKMDLTGEPVVLKRFVEGGNLLAMNSDMEGAQVLGATCSFMKTNNPDYSGISSDTLAEEVAPEITKLCTTHAKRAVLNFRSLSEEELNEFSVSVRGLGVKKIQDWWDHKAMSTWLLPCLVKSQSPMSTEDWDNTPATTNTGEAQHHWTNTCTGIKLSLVEAIESARKVDEGVVCEIKLSRNSGILVNDHNESYHHRAWNSTRQSTTMHKSHESREHADEQAQLQAEIDAEKAAGSLVSEIQG
;
A
#
# COMPACT_ATOMS: atom_id res chain seq x y z
N MET A 1 -42.96 12.61 8.16
CA MET A 1 -43.87 12.90 7.03
C MET A 1 -43.00 13.32 5.85
N SER A 2 -43.00 12.53 4.77
CA SER A 2 -42.25 12.81 3.53
C SER A 2 -42.88 13.97 2.76
N ILE A 3 -42.09 14.64 1.89
CA ILE A 3 -42.34 14.78 0.44
C ILE A 3 -41.18 15.56 -0.23
N ALA A 4 -40.79 15.09 -1.42
CA ALA A 4 -39.78 15.64 -2.33
C ALA A 4 -40.37 16.63 -3.35
N PHE A 5 -39.54 17.44 -4.01
CA PHE A 5 -39.83 17.94 -5.37
C PHE A 5 -38.60 18.02 -6.28
N TYR A 6 -38.89 17.78 -7.56
CA TYR A 6 -38.04 17.61 -8.74
C TYR A 6 -37.55 18.95 -9.32
N VAL A 7 -36.42 18.94 -10.05
CA VAL A 7 -35.99 20.06 -10.91
C VAL A 7 -36.49 19.83 -12.34
N LEU A 8 -37.17 20.84 -12.86
CA LEU A 8 -37.68 20.97 -14.24
C LEU A 8 -36.56 21.56 -15.13
N ALA A 9 -36.33 20.99 -16.32
CA ALA A 9 -35.48 21.60 -17.35
C ALA A 9 -36.32 22.02 -18.56
N LEU A 10 -36.29 23.32 -18.88
CA LEU A 10 -36.93 23.92 -20.06
C LEU A 10 -35.93 23.88 -21.23
N ILE A 11 -36.26 23.17 -22.31
CA ILE A 11 -35.43 23.11 -23.53
C ILE A 11 -36.08 24.01 -24.59
N VAL A 12 -35.39 25.09 -24.95
CA VAL A 12 -35.72 25.94 -26.10
C VAL A 12 -35.13 25.28 -27.35
N HIS A 13 -35.97 24.90 -28.32
CA HIS A 13 -35.51 24.35 -29.60
C HIS A 13 -35.01 25.47 -30.52
N PRO A 14 -33.73 25.48 -30.94
CA PRO A 14 -33.33 26.22 -32.12
C PRO A 14 -33.76 25.46 -33.37
N ARG A 15 -34.34 26.19 -34.33
CA ARG A 15 -34.81 25.67 -35.63
C ARG A 15 -33.68 25.00 -36.41
N ASN A 16 -33.97 23.81 -36.95
CA ASN A 16 -33.28 23.13 -38.04
C ASN A 16 -31.74 23.22 -38.08
N ILE A 17 -31.09 22.58 -37.12
CA ILE A 17 -29.72 22.09 -37.33
C ILE A 17 -29.88 20.71 -37.99
N ALA A 18 -29.27 20.51 -39.16
CA ALA A 18 -29.14 19.18 -39.75
C ALA A 18 -28.42 18.27 -38.73
N HIS A 19 -29.14 17.31 -38.17
CA HIS A 19 -28.56 16.31 -37.29
C HIS A 19 -27.91 15.24 -38.16
N ASN A 20 -26.67 14.86 -37.84
CA ASN A 20 -26.09 13.66 -38.41
C ASN A 20 -26.93 12.47 -37.94
N HIS A 21 -27.59 11.77 -38.86
CA HIS A 21 -28.15 10.47 -38.54
C HIS A 21 -27.03 9.59 -37.97
N PRO A 22 -27.22 8.91 -36.83
CA PRO A 22 -26.30 7.86 -36.44
C PRO A 22 -26.25 6.83 -37.56
N MET A 23 -25.04 6.41 -37.96
CA MET A 23 -24.88 5.34 -38.94
C MET A 23 -25.76 4.15 -38.55
N PRO A 24 -26.49 3.52 -39.50
CA PRO A 24 -27.25 2.33 -39.21
C PRO A 24 -26.34 1.28 -38.55
N LEU A 25 -26.84 0.66 -37.47
CA LEU A 25 -26.11 -0.35 -36.71
C LEU A 25 -25.55 -1.41 -37.68
N LEU A 26 -24.23 -1.63 -37.63
CA LEU A 26 -23.61 -2.85 -38.14
C LEU A 26 -24.49 -4.03 -37.65
N LYS A 27 -24.92 -4.88 -38.60
CA LYS A 27 -25.89 -5.99 -38.43
C LYS A 27 -25.87 -6.57 -37.00
N LYS A 28 -27.06 -6.81 -36.40
CA LYS A 28 -27.19 -7.53 -35.13
C LYS A 28 -26.27 -8.76 -35.12
N ALA A 29 -25.55 -9.00 -34.02
CA ALA A 29 -24.68 -10.16 -33.90
C ALA A 29 -25.50 -11.45 -34.07
N SER A 30 -25.10 -12.29 -35.03
CA SER A 30 -25.67 -13.63 -35.22
C SER A 30 -25.41 -14.49 -33.98
N LEU A 31 -26.18 -15.58 -33.81
CA LEU A 31 -25.96 -16.53 -32.73
C LEU A 31 -24.54 -17.10 -32.78
N GLU A 32 -24.12 -17.53 -33.97
CA GLU A 32 -22.76 -18.00 -34.25
C GLU A 32 -21.69 -16.97 -33.82
N ALA A 33 -21.84 -15.69 -34.18
CA ALA A 33 -20.87 -14.67 -33.79
C ALA A 33 -20.79 -14.47 -32.26
N LYS A 34 -21.90 -14.68 -31.54
CA LYS A 34 -21.91 -14.62 -30.07
C LYS A 34 -21.24 -15.86 -29.46
N GLU A 35 -21.58 -17.04 -29.95
CA GLU A 35 -21.03 -18.31 -29.49
C GLU A 35 -19.52 -18.39 -29.73
N SER A 36 -19.04 -18.02 -30.93
CA SER A 36 -17.61 -17.97 -31.21
C SER A 36 -16.91 -16.94 -30.31
N TYR A 37 -17.49 -15.76 -30.09
CA TYR A 37 -16.88 -14.79 -29.17
C TYR A 37 -16.87 -15.29 -27.71
N HIS A 38 -17.86 -16.07 -27.30
CA HIS A 38 -17.87 -16.73 -25.99
C HIS A 38 -16.76 -17.78 -25.88
N GLN A 39 -16.51 -18.56 -26.93
CA GLN A 39 -15.36 -19.47 -26.99
C GLN A 39 -14.02 -18.72 -26.86
N TYR A 40 -13.89 -17.54 -27.47
CA TYR A 40 -12.69 -16.70 -27.31
C TYR A 40 -12.51 -16.26 -25.85
N ILE A 41 -13.61 -15.86 -25.19
CA ILE A 41 -13.58 -15.49 -23.76
C ILE A 41 -13.18 -16.69 -22.89
N GLN A 42 -13.76 -17.87 -23.14
CA GLN A 42 -13.41 -19.09 -22.40
C GLN A 42 -11.95 -19.49 -22.58
N ALA A 43 -11.43 -19.41 -23.80
CA ALA A 43 -10.04 -19.73 -24.12
C ALA A 43 -9.03 -18.75 -23.48
N VAL A 44 -9.43 -17.52 -23.19
CA VAL A 44 -8.62 -16.53 -22.48
C VAL A 44 -8.79 -16.64 -20.95
N GLY A 45 -9.92 -17.18 -20.51
CA GLY A 45 -10.35 -17.16 -19.12
C GLY A 45 -11.23 -15.94 -18.82
N CYS A 46 -12.32 -16.17 -18.07
CA CYS A 46 -13.33 -15.15 -17.80
C CYS A 46 -12.87 -14.07 -16.80
N VAL A 47 -11.98 -14.43 -15.87
CA VAL A 47 -11.47 -13.54 -14.81
C VAL A 47 -10.56 -12.45 -15.39
N GLY A 48 -10.93 -11.18 -15.20
CA GLY A 48 -10.16 -10.05 -15.71
C GLY A 48 -10.24 -9.87 -17.23
N ALA A 49 -11.16 -10.58 -17.89
CA ALA A 49 -11.37 -10.47 -19.33
C ALA A 49 -11.88 -9.08 -19.71
N THR A 50 -11.19 -8.46 -20.66
CA THR A 50 -11.62 -7.22 -21.31
C THR A 50 -11.68 -7.43 -22.81
N VAL A 51 -12.45 -6.60 -23.52
CA VAL A 51 -12.50 -6.65 -24.99
C VAL A 51 -11.10 -6.55 -25.61
N SER A 52 -10.21 -5.74 -25.02
CA SER A 52 -8.84 -5.61 -25.49
C SER A 52 -8.04 -6.91 -25.27
N LYS A 53 -8.07 -7.47 -24.06
CA LYS A 53 -7.38 -8.73 -23.74
C LYS A 53 -7.89 -9.87 -24.62
N VAL A 54 -9.20 -10.01 -24.77
CA VAL A 54 -9.80 -11.08 -25.58
C VAL A 54 -9.41 -10.94 -27.05
N ASN A 55 -9.50 -9.74 -27.64
CA ASN A 55 -9.19 -9.58 -29.07
C ASN A 55 -7.70 -9.77 -29.38
N ASN A 56 -6.81 -9.45 -28.44
CA ASN A 56 -5.37 -9.50 -28.64
C ASN A 56 -4.74 -10.81 -28.16
N ALA A 57 -5.51 -11.70 -27.54
CA ALA A 57 -4.98 -12.95 -27.00
C ALA A 57 -4.50 -13.89 -28.14
N PRO A 58 -3.36 -14.58 -27.96
CA PRO A 58 -2.89 -15.58 -28.93
C PRO A 58 -3.91 -16.69 -29.19
N SER A 59 -4.66 -17.11 -28.17
CA SER A 59 -5.72 -18.12 -28.30
C SER A 59 -6.84 -17.65 -29.22
N THR A 60 -7.27 -16.39 -29.12
CA THR A 60 -8.27 -15.80 -30.01
C THR A 60 -7.75 -15.69 -31.45
N GLN A 61 -6.48 -15.31 -31.64
CA GLN A 61 -5.88 -15.26 -32.97
C GLN A 61 -5.82 -16.64 -33.60
N LEU A 62 -5.48 -17.67 -32.82
CA LEU A 62 -5.45 -19.05 -33.30
C LEU A 62 -6.85 -19.56 -33.67
N LEU A 63 -7.87 -19.26 -32.87
CA LEU A 63 -9.26 -19.62 -33.16
C LEU A 63 -9.85 -18.88 -34.37
N LEU A 64 -9.23 -17.77 -34.77
CA LEU A 64 -9.66 -16.94 -35.90
C LEU A 64 -8.77 -17.10 -37.15
N ASP A 65 -7.83 -18.05 -37.16
CA ASP A 65 -6.84 -18.22 -38.22
C ASP A 65 -6.10 -16.90 -38.55
N GLY A 66 -5.75 -16.14 -37.52
CA GLY A 66 -5.06 -14.85 -37.62
C GLY A 66 -5.95 -13.66 -38.00
N LYS A 67 -7.26 -13.87 -38.24
CA LYS A 67 -8.21 -12.77 -38.51
C LYS A 67 -8.61 -12.03 -37.23
N LYS A 68 -9.09 -10.79 -37.40
CA LYS A 68 -9.69 -10.03 -36.29
C LYS A 68 -11.15 -10.44 -36.07
N PRO A 69 -11.70 -10.33 -34.84
CA PRO A 69 -13.10 -10.67 -34.58
C PRO A 69 -14.11 -9.96 -35.48
N GLY A 70 -13.85 -8.70 -35.86
CA GLY A 70 -14.69 -7.94 -36.78
C GLY A 70 -14.66 -8.46 -38.23
N GLU A 71 -13.53 -9.02 -38.66
CA GLU A 71 -13.35 -9.62 -39.99
C GLU A 71 -14.07 -10.97 -40.08
N PHE A 72 -14.16 -11.70 -38.96
CA PHE A 72 -14.99 -12.90 -38.84
C PHE A 72 -16.48 -12.56 -38.86
N ALA A 73 -16.92 -11.60 -38.03
CA ALA A 73 -18.31 -11.16 -37.98
C ALA A 73 -18.41 -9.63 -37.90
N PRO A 74 -19.05 -8.95 -38.89
CA PRO A 74 -19.11 -7.49 -38.92
C PRO A 74 -19.67 -6.84 -37.65
N ALA A 75 -20.59 -7.51 -36.94
CA ALA A 75 -21.15 -7.07 -35.67
C ALA A 75 -20.10 -6.89 -34.56
N LEU A 76 -19.02 -7.69 -34.59
CA LEU A 76 -17.95 -7.67 -33.59
C LEU A 76 -16.95 -6.51 -33.79
N HIS A 77 -17.14 -5.66 -34.81
CA HIS A 77 -16.50 -4.34 -34.81
C HIS A 77 -17.03 -3.46 -33.67
N SER A 78 -18.27 -3.68 -33.22
CA SER A 78 -18.85 -2.91 -32.12
C SER A 78 -18.25 -3.33 -30.78
N ASN A 79 -17.51 -2.40 -30.16
CA ASN A 79 -17.02 -2.58 -28.79
C ASN A 79 -18.17 -2.68 -27.77
N GLN A 80 -19.34 -2.09 -28.06
CA GLN A 80 -20.50 -2.20 -27.18
C GLN A 80 -21.02 -3.64 -27.14
N ILE A 81 -21.14 -4.30 -28.31
CA ILE A 81 -21.57 -5.70 -28.39
C ILE A 81 -20.56 -6.60 -27.69
N LYS A 82 -19.26 -6.43 -27.97
CA LYS A 82 -18.20 -7.22 -27.32
C LYS A 82 -18.18 -7.04 -25.80
N ARG A 83 -18.33 -5.80 -25.29
CA ARG A 83 -18.43 -5.54 -23.84
C ARG A 83 -19.64 -6.24 -23.22
N LYS A 84 -20.78 -6.23 -23.92
CA LYS A 84 -21.99 -6.94 -23.48
C LYS A 84 -21.74 -8.45 -23.40
N LEU A 85 -21.13 -9.06 -24.41
CA LEU A 85 -20.81 -10.49 -24.43
C LEU A 85 -19.82 -10.88 -23.32
N VAL A 86 -18.78 -10.07 -23.09
CA VAL A 86 -17.85 -10.26 -21.96
C VAL A 86 -18.60 -10.19 -20.62
N ARG A 87 -19.51 -9.22 -20.46
CA ARG A 87 -20.31 -9.11 -19.23
C ARG A 87 -21.26 -10.28 -19.04
N GLU A 88 -21.92 -10.75 -20.11
CA GLU A 88 -22.81 -11.93 -20.06
C GLU A 88 -22.03 -13.18 -19.65
N ALA A 89 -20.88 -13.44 -20.27
CA ALA A 89 -20.01 -14.56 -19.90
C ALA A 89 -19.52 -14.49 -18.44
N LYS A 90 -19.27 -13.28 -17.92
CA LYS A 90 -18.91 -13.07 -16.51
C LYS A 90 -20.08 -13.38 -15.56
N MET A 91 -21.28 -12.93 -15.89
CA MET A 91 -22.48 -13.22 -15.10
C MET A 91 -22.86 -14.71 -15.10
N GLU A 92 -22.56 -15.43 -16.19
CA GLU A 92 -22.72 -16.89 -16.25
C GLU A 92 -21.69 -17.62 -15.40
N ALA A 93 -20.44 -17.13 -15.38
CA ALA A 93 -19.38 -17.70 -14.54
C ALA A 93 -19.63 -17.44 -13.04
N TYR A 94 -20.23 -16.31 -12.69
CA TYR A 94 -20.55 -15.93 -11.32
C TYR A 94 -22.06 -15.76 -11.16
N LEU A 95 -22.75 -16.86 -10.86
CA LEU A 95 -24.22 -16.92 -10.76
C LEU A 95 -24.82 -15.92 -9.74
N ALA A 96 -24.05 -15.56 -8.71
CA ALA A 96 -24.45 -14.57 -7.70
C ALA A 96 -24.13 -13.11 -8.11
N GLY A 97 -23.72 -12.86 -9.36
CA GLY A 97 -23.34 -11.54 -9.88
C GLY A 97 -21.84 -11.25 -9.83
N LEU A 98 -21.45 -9.97 -9.77
CA LEU A 98 -20.04 -9.55 -9.75
C LEU A 98 -19.69 -8.66 -8.54
N ASP A 99 -20.65 -8.50 -7.64
CA ASP A 99 -20.59 -7.61 -6.47
C ASP A 99 -20.49 -8.43 -5.17
N VAL A 100 -20.88 -7.81 -4.04
CA VAL A 100 -20.80 -8.36 -2.68
C VAL A 100 -21.36 -9.77 -2.56
N ALA A 101 -22.53 -10.06 -3.15
CA ALA A 101 -23.15 -11.38 -3.08
C ALA A 101 -22.23 -12.51 -3.59
N SER A 102 -21.44 -12.23 -4.63
CA SER A 102 -20.46 -13.19 -5.15
C SER A 102 -19.18 -13.23 -4.32
N ALA A 103 -18.78 -12.12 -3.70
CA ALA A 103 -17.70 -12.15 -2.71
C ALA A 103 -18.07 -13.02 -1.49
N PHE A 104 -19.33 -12.98 -1.04
CA PHE A 104 -19.85 -13.93 -0.04
C PHE A 104 -19.77 -15.37 -0.53
N GLN A 105 -20.15 -15.65 -1.78
CA GLN A 105 -20.04 -17.00 -2.33
C GLN A 105 -18.59 -17.50 -2.35
N LEU A 106 -17.64 -16.67 -2.82
CA LEU A 106 -16.21 -16.98 -2.77
C LEU A 106 -15.72 -17.23 -1.34
N PHE A 107 -16.21 -16.45 -0.36
CA PHE A 107 -15.89 -16.66 1.04
C PHE A 107 -16.40 -18.01 1.54
N TRP A 108 -17.66 -18.37 1.24
CA TRP A 108 -18.21 -19.68 1.56
C TRP A 108 -17.44 -20.83 0.92
N ASP A 109 -16.93 -20.63 -0.29
CA ASP A 109 -16.11 -21.62 -0.97
C ASP A 109 -14.70 -21.72 -0.36
N ASP A 110 -14.10 -20.63 0.09
CA ASP A 110 -12.85 -20.65 0.86
C ASP A 110 -13.03 -21.30 2.24
N LEU A 111 -14.17 -21.12 2.92
CA LEU A 111 -14.43 -21.77 4.21
C LEU A 111 -14.43 -23.31 4.14
N LYS A 112 -14.70 -23.88 2.96
CA LYS A 112 -14.63 -25.34 2.73
C LYS A 112 -13.19 -25.85 2.63
N LYS A 113 -12.22 -24.95 2.42
CA LYS A 113 -10.80 -25.28 2.26
C LYS A 113 -10.06 -25.26 3.61
N PRO A 114 -8.91 -25.93 3.72
CA PRO A 114 -7.97 -25.74 4.82
C PRO A 114 -7.53 -24.27 4.94
N ILE A 115 -7.19 -23.83 6.15
CA ILE A 115 -6.89 -22.41 6.45
C ILE A 115 -5.77 -21.84 5.56
N ASP A 116 -4.75 -22.64 5.26
CA ASP A 116 -3.59 -22.25 4.44
C ASP A 116 -3.92 -22.07 2.95
N GLU A 117 -5.08 -22.57 2.50
CA GLU A 117 -5.57 -22.46 1.12
C GLU A 117 -6.67 -21.39 0.96
N ARG A 118 -7.12 -20.79 2.06
CA ARG A 118 -8.11 -19.71 2.03
C ARG A 118 -7.45 -18.43 1.58
N TYR A 119 -8.14 -17.66 0.76
CA TYR A 119 -7.71 -16.32 0.41
C TYR A 119 -8.59 -15.27 1.07
N ILE A 120 -9.91 -15.43 0.99
CA ILE A 120 -10.85 -14.61 1.76
C ILE A 120 -10.92 -15.20 3.16
N GLN A 121 -10.34 -14.48 4.13
CA GLN A 121 -10.20 -14.96 5.49
C GLN A 121 -11.38 -14.55 6.37
N ARG A 122 -11.88 -13.32 6.17
CA ARG A 122 -13.02 -12.81 6.93
C ARG A 122 -13.90 -11.92 6.05
N LEU A 123 -15.18 -11.94 6.35
CA LEU A 123 -16.15 -10.99 5.84
C LEU A 123 -16.94 -10.45 7.04
N VAL A 124 -16.83 -9.15 7.29
CA VAL A 124 -17.49 -8.47 8.41
C VAL A 124 -18.49 -7.45 7.88
N THR A 125 -19.73 -7.52 8.36
CA THR A 125 -20.74 -6.49 8.10
C THR A 125 -20.81 -5.56 9.30
N MET A 126 -20.54 -4.29 9.05
CA MET A 126 -20.56 -3.23 10.05
C MET A 126 -22.02 -2.83 10.38
N PRO A 127 -22.27 -2.24 11.57
CA PRO A 127 -23.63 -1.84 11.98
C PRO A 127 -24.33 -0.85 11.03
N ASP A 128 -23.56 -0.05 10.30
CA ASP A 128 -24.05 0.91 9.30
C ASP A 128 -24.31 0.28 7.92
N GLY A 129 -24.10 -1.04 7.78
CA GLY A 129 -24.24 -1.78 6.53
C GLY A 129 -22.98 -1.81 5.68
N GLY A 130 -21.87 -1.20 6.11
CA GLY A 130 -20.57 -1.35 5.48
C GLY A 130 -20.11 -2.81 5.47
N VAL A 131 -19.37 -3.23 4.44
CA VAL A 131 -18.83 -4.59 4.34
C VAL A 131 -17.31 -4.54 4.22
N ILE A 132 -16.66 -5.28 5.10
CA ILE A 132 -15.21 -5.47 5.12
C ILE A 132 -14.93 -6.88 4.63
N ILE A 133 -14.02 -7.00 3.68
CA ILE A 133 -13.54 -8.29 3.16
C ILE A 133 -12.04 -8.30 3.39
N LEU A 134 -11.56 -9.23 4.23
CA LEU A 134 -10.13 -9.39 4.48
C LEU A 134 -9.60 -10.53 3.63
N THR A 135 -8.68 -10.20 2.72
CA THR A 135 -8.04 -11.15 1.81
C THR A 135 -6.55 -11.24 2.09
N CYS A 136 -6.04 -12.45 2.31
CA CYS A 136 -4.61 -12.73 2.42
C CYS A 136 -4.38 -14.25 2.41
N LEU A 137 -3.19 -14.67 1.96
CA LEU A 137 -2.70 -16.03 2.19
C LEU A 137 -1.97 -16.10 3.54
N ALA A 138 -2.32 -17.09 4.37
CA ALA A 138 -1.75 -17.25 5.72
C ALA A 138 -0.22 -17.29 5.74
N VAL A 139 0.40 -17.88 4.72
CA VAL A 139 1.86 -17.95 4.57
C VAL A 139 2.52 -16.57 4.40
N LEU A 140 1.83 -15.58 3.81
CA LEU A 140 2.36 -14.22 3.68
C LEU A 140 2.32 -13.48 5.02
N MET A 141 1.30 -13.74 5.85
CA MET A 141 1.21 -13.20 7.21
C MET A 141 2.34 -13.71 8.11
N LYS A 142 2.78 -14.97 7.92
CA LYS A 142 3.92 -15.56 8.64
C LYS A 142 5.26 -14.87 8.33
N LEU A 143 5.35 -14.07 7.27
CA LEU A 143 6.58 -13.31 6.99
C LEU A 143 6.80 -12.19 8.03
N LEU A 144 5.76 -11.72 8.69
CA LEU A 144 5.88 -10.73 9.77
C LEU A 144 6.56 -11.29 11.01
N ASP A 145 6.65 -12.62 11.13
CA ASP A 145 7.32 -13.33 12.22
C ASP A 145 8.82 -13.52 11.95
N ASP A 146 9.28 -13.19 10.73
CA ASP A 146 10.70 -13.25 10.39
C ASP A 146 11.47 -12.14 11.11
N MET A 147 12.51 -12.51 11.85
CA MET A 147 13.37 -11.55 12.57
C MET A 147 14.05 -10.55 11.64
N GLY A 148 14.20 -10.88 10.35
CA GLY A 148 14.69 -9.95 9.33
C GLY A 148 13.69 -8.87 8.93
N VAL A 149 12.41 -9.02 9.30
CA VAL A 149 11.36 -8.02 9.08
C VAL A 149 11.27 -7.12 10.31
N THR A 150 11.80 -5.91 10.18
CA THR A 150 11.90 -4.92 11.25
C THR A 150 10.95 -3.75 11.08
N ALA A 151 10.29 -3.60 9.94
CA ALA A 151 9.31 -2.57 9.71
C ALA A 151 8.29 -3.03 8.68
N PHE A 152 7.12 -2.40 8.69
CA PHE A 152 6.12 -2.58 7.64
C PHE A 152 5.59 -1.23 7.18
N GLU A 153 5.23 -1.16 5.91
CA GLU A 153 4.57 -0.01 5.32
C GLU A 153 3.09 -0.36 5.18
N THR A 154 2.19 0.52 5.63
CA THR A 154 0.78 0.38 5.27
C THR A 154 0.49 1.38 4.18
N ASP A 155 -0.09 0.91 3.09
CA ASP A 155 -0.65 1.77 2.07
C ASP A 155 -2.17 1.57 2.10
N THR A 156 -2.90 2.61 2.48
CA THR A 156 -4.36 2.59 2.52
C THR A 156 -4.99 3.00 1.19
N THR A 157 -4.23 3.00 0.09
CA THR A 157 -4.74 3.43 -1.21
C THR A 157 -5.78 2.47 -1.80
N PHE A 158 -6.80 3.13 -2.35
CA PHE A 158 -8.04 2.55 -2.84
C PHE A 158 -7.83 1.81 -4.15
N LYS A 159 -8.18 0.52 -4.20
CA LYS A 159 -8.50 -0.09 -5.49
C LYS A 159 -9.92 0.34 -5.86
N ARG A 160 -10.04 1.28 -6.80
CA ARG A 160 -11.36 1.69 -7.34
C ARG A 160 -12.00 0.48 -8.00
N VAL A 161 -13.10 0.01 -7.43
CA VAL A 161 -13.95 -1.06 -7.97
C VAL A 161 -14.99 -0.41 -8.88
N GLU A 162 -15.29 -1.02 -10.02
CA GLU A 162 -16.42 -0.61 -10.86
C GLU A 162 -17.72 -1.16 -10.25
N GLY A 163 -18.65 -0.29 -9.87
CA GLY A 163 -19.94 -0.72 -9.31
C GLY A 163 -20.58 0.31 -8.38
N LYS A 164 -21.49 -0.16 -7.51
CA LYS A 164 -22.12 0.67 -6.47
C LYS A 164 -21.20 0.93 -5.27
N ILE A 165 -20.14 0.15 -5.13
CA ILE A 165 -19.08 0.34 -4.14
C ILE A 165 -18.03 1.21 -4.80
N ASN A 166 -17.93 2.46 -4.39
CA ASN A 166 -16.99 3.40 -4.99
C ASN A 166 -15.56 3.18 -4.49
N GLU A 167 -15.42 2.76 -3.22
CA GLU A 167 -14.15 2.86 -2.46
C GLU A 167 -14.09 1.74 -1.41
N TRP A 168 -12.87 1.25 -1.13
CA TRP A 168 -12.58 0.33 -0.03
C TRP A 168 -11.53 0.98 0.87
N GLU A 169 -11.81 1.03 2.17
CA GLU A 169 -10.89 1.54 3.19
C GLU A 169 -10.48 0.40 4.12
N VAL A 170 -9.18 0.31 4.41
CA VAL A 170 -8.66 -0.49 5.52
C VAL A 170 -8.11 0.46 6.57
N ARG A 171 -8.93 0.77 7.58
CA ARG A 171 -8.50 1.40 8.85
C ARG A 171 -8.45 0.39 10.00
N LEU A 172 -8.30 -0.88 9.67
CA LEU A 172 -8.70 -2.00 10.52
C LEU A 172 -7.49 -2.74 11.06
N TYR A 173 -6.62 -1.99 11.75
CA TYR A 173 -5.44 -2.54 12.40
C TYR A 173 -5.80 -3.55 13.49
N ASN A 174 -7.01 -3.48 14.07
CA ASN A 174 -7.46 -4.49 15.06
C ASN A 174 -7.77 -5.82 14.36
N GLU A 175 -8.49 -5.76 13.25
CA GLU A 175 -8.92 -6.91 12.46
C GLU A 175 -7.72 -7.56 11.79
N PHE A 176 -6.76 -6.77 11.29
CA PHE A 176 -5.48 -7.25 10.79
C PHE A 176 -4.72 -8.03 11.87
N ARG A 177 -4.54 -7.45 13.07
CA ARG A 177 -3.84 -8.11 14.17
C ARG A 177 -4.54 -9.37 14.65
N SER A 178 -5.86 -9.28 14.82
CA SER A 178 -6.68 -10.43 15.20
C SER A 178 -6.62 -11.52 14.14
N LEU A 179 -6.64 -11.17 12.86
CA LEU A 179 -6.54 -12.13 11.77
C LEU A 179 -5.16 -12.81 11.77
N LYS A 180 -4.08 -12.04 11.94
CA LYS A 180 -2.73 -12.59 12.02
C LYS A 180 -2.61 -13.60 13.17
N MET A 181 -3.13 -13.26 14.36
CA MET A 181 -3.20 -14.17 15.50
C MET A 181 -3.97 -15.46 15.17
N ASP A 182 -5.14 -15.36 14.53
CA ASP A 182 -5.95 -16.54 14.16
C ASP A 182 -5.25 -17.44 13.12
N LEU A 183 -4.50 -16.84 12.18
CA LEU A 183 -3.86 -17.57 11.09
C LEU A 183 -2.52 -18.18 11.47
N THR A 184 -1.72 -17.48 12.28
CA THR A 184 -0.34 -17.88 12.57
C THR A 184 -0.12 -18.31 14.02
N GLY A 185 -1.04 -17.97 14.93
CA GLY A 185 -0.88 -18.20 16.37
C GLY A 185 0.00 -17.17 17.08
N GLU A 186 0.62 -16.26 16.33
CA GLU A 186 1.56 -15.27 16.85
C GLU A 186 0.96 -13.86 16.75
N PRO A 187 1.18 -12.95 17.72
CA PRO A 187 0.69 -11.58 17.63
C PRO A 187 1.58 -10.69 16.75
N VAL A 188 1.03 -9.64 16.13
CA VAL A 188 1.87 -8.58 15.54
C VAL A 188 2.27 -7.62 16.66
N VAL A 189 3.56 -7.58 16.98
CA VAL A 189 4.09 -6.84 18.13
C VAL A 189 5.22 -5.90 17.72
N LEU A 190 5.21 -4.69 18.28
CA LEU A 190 6.28 -3.72 18.13
C LEU A 190 7.27 -3.87 19.29
N LYS A 191 8.56 -3.86 18.98
CA LYS A 191 9.69 -3.92 19.94
C LYS A 191 9.55 -2.90 21.06
N ARG A 192 9.00 -1.72 20.75
CA ARG A 192 8.79 -0.64 21.71
C ARG A 192 7.73 -0.95 22.78
N PHE A 193 6.76 -1.80 22.46
CA PHE A 193 5.60 -2.10 23.30
C PHE A 193 5.73 -3.41 24.08
N VAL A 194 6.44 -4.40 23.54
CA VAL A 194 6.52 -5.74 24.12
C VAL A 194 7.95 -6.25 24.02
N GLU A 195 8.44 -6.85 25.11
CA GLU A 195 9.71 -7.56 25.13
C GLU A 195 9.71 -8.68 24.09
N GLY A 196 10.75 -8.77 23.27
CA GLY A 196 10.86 -9.76 22.18
C GLY A 196 10.10 -9.40 20.91
N GLY A 197 9.48 -8.22 20.81
CA GLY A 197 8.92 -7.75 19.54
C GLY A 197 10.00 -7.49 18.48
N ASN A 198 9.74 -7.91 17.24
CA ASN A 198 10.68 -7.75 16.12
C ASN A 198 10.46 -6.48 15.30
N LEU A 199 9.22 -5.98 15.24
CA LEU A 199 8.91 -4.77 14.46
C LEU A 199 9.34 -3.51 15.22
N LEU A 200 10.23 -2.73 14.63
CA LEU A 200 10.72 -1.47 15.15
C LEU A 200 9.69 -0.36 14.96
N ALA A 201 9.15 -0.25 13.75
CA ALA A 201 8.28 0.86 13.38
C ALA A 201 7.34 0.55 12.21
N MET A 202 6.34 1.42 12.07
CA MET A 202 5.48 1.53 10.89
C MET A 202 5.91 2.74 10.05
N ASN A 203 5.95 2.54 8.74
CA ASN A 203 6.15 3.62 7.76
C ASN A 203 4.82 4.09 7.17
N SER A 204 4.66 5.41 6.99
CA SER A 204 3.39 6.00 6.53
C SER A 204 3.55 7.33 5.75
N ASP A 205 2.56 7.64 4.92
CA ASP A 205 2.44 8.82 4.04
C ASP A 205 1.80 10.04 4.72
N MET A 206 2.03 10.19 6.03
CA MET A 206 1.56 11.33 6.84
C MET A 206 0.02 11.45 6.91
N GLU A 207 -0.72 10.39 6.57
CA GLU A 207 -2.16 10.34 6.80
C GLU A 207 -2.41 10.12 8.30
N GLY A 208 -3.01 11.11 8.96
CA GLY A 208 -3.20 11.10 10.41
C GLY A 208 -4.13 10.01 10.93
N ALA A 209 -5.26 9.72 10.27
CA ALA A 209 -6.11 8.62 10.65
C ALA A 209 -5.47 7.23 10.47
N GLN A 210 -4.59 7.05 9.49
CA GLN A 210 -3.79 5.85 9.34
C GLN A 210 -2.83 5.71 10.52
N VAL A 211 -2.04 6.75 10.79
CA VAL A 211 -1.02 6.74 11.85
C VAL A 211 -1.64 6.58 13.23
N LEU A 212 -2.64 7.41 13.54
CA LEU A 212 -3.31 7.38 14.84
C LEU A 212 -4.19 6.13 14.99
N GLY A 213 -4.83 5.66 13.92
CA GLY A 213 -5.56 4.40 13.92
C GLY A 213 -4.67 3.19 14.18
N ALA A 214 -3.48 3.14 13.57
CA ALA A 214 -2.48 2.13 13.85
C ALA A 214 -2.05 2.19 15.32
N THR A 215 -1.70 3.38 15.78
CA THR A 215 -1.21 3.60 17.16
C THR A 215 -2.26 3.16 18.18
N CYS A 216 -3.51 3.60 18.04
CA CYS A 216 -4.63 3.16 18.87
C CYS A 216 -4.81 1.63 18.89
N SER A 217 -4.60 0.96 17.75
CA SER A 217 -4.64 -0.49 17.70
C SER A 217 -3.46 -1.10 18.47
N PHE A 218 -2.24 -0.79 18.08
CA PHE A 218 -1.03 -1.41 18.64
C PHE A 218 -0.82 -1.09 20.12
N MET A 219 -1.31 0.04 20.64
CA MET A 219 -1.31 0.30 22.08
C MET A 219 -2.03 -0.79 22.88
N LYS A 220 -2.96 -1.54 22.29
CA LYS A 220 -3.60 -2.69 22.95
C LYS A 220 -2.66 -3.88 23.18
N THR A 221 -1.48 -3.92 22.55
CA THR A 221 -0.44 -4.91 22.89
C THR A 221 0.54 -4.38 23.92
N ASN A 222 0.47 -3.11 24.29
CA ASN A 222 1.47 -2.49 25.14
C ASN A 222 1.57 -3.22 26.48
N ASN A 223 2.81 -3.55 26.88
CA ASN A 223 3.14 -3.95 28.23
C ASN A 223 3.72 -2.73 28.96
N PRO A 224 2.94 -2.03 29.81
CA PRO A 224 3.39 -0.79 30.47
C PRO A 224 4.63 -0.97 31.35
N ASP A 225 4.80 -2.14 31.97
CA ASP A 225 5.94 -2.43 32.83
C ASP A 225 7.26 -2.48 32.05
N TYR A 226 7.18 -2.88 30.78
CA TYR A 226 8.32 -2.93 29.87
C TYR A 226 8.52 -1.60 29.14
N SER A 227 7.46 -1.03 28.57
CA SER A 227 7.58 0.15 27.71
C SER A 227 7.67 1.47 28.48
N GLY A 228 7.20 1.50 29.73
CA GLY A 228 7.01 2.73 30.50
C GLY A 228 5.86 3.62 29.99
N ILE A 229 5.11 3.17 28.98
CA ILE A 229 3.99 3.91 28.40
C ILE A 229 2.71 3.51 29.13
N SER A 230 2.01 4.49 29.71
CA SER A 230 0.74 4.26 30.40
C SER A 230 -0.35 3.80 29.41
N SER A 231 -1.30 3.01 29.89
CA SER A 231 -2.50 2.64 29.12
C SER A 231 -3.36 3.83 28.75
N ASP A 232 -3.26 4.93 29.51
CA ASP A 232 -4.09 6.13 29.36
C ASP A 232 -3.43 7.19 28.46
N THR A 233 -2.20 6.94 28.00
CA THR A 233 -1.48 7.86 27.10
C THR A 233 -2.24 8.00 25.78
N LEU A 234 -2.30 9.23 25.25
CA LEU A 234 -2.99 9.48 24.00
C LEU A 234 -2.21 8.93 22.80
N ALA A 235 -2.92 8.45 21.78
CA ALA A 235 -2.28 7.92 20.57
C ALA A 235 -1.40 8.95 19.85
N GLU A 236 -1.70 10.25 19.95
CA GLU A 236 -0.85 11.31 19.41
C GLU A 236 0.51 11.39 20.13
N GLU A 237 0.55 11.11 21.43
CA GLU A 237 1.78 11.13 22.21
C GLU A 237 2.61 9.86 21.95
N VAL A 238 1.96 8.75 21.64
CA VAL A 238 2.62 7.45 21.39
C VAL A 238 3.03 7.27 19.94
N ALA A 239 2.34 7.89 18.97
CA ALA A 239 2.62 7.69 17.54
C ALA A 239 4.11 7.89 17.17
N PRO A 240 4.83 8.89 17.71
CA PRO A 240 6.26 9.10 17.46
C PRO A 240 7.19 7.97 17.91
N GLU A 241 6.76 7.15 18.87
CA GLU A 241 7.54 6.03 19.41
C GLU A 241 7.59 4.84 18.44
N ILE A 242 6.63 4.76 17.51
CA ILE A 242 6.42 3.58 16.66
C ILE A 242 6.23 3.91 15.18
N THR A 243 6.27 5.18 14.80
CA THR A 243 6.00 5.62 13.42
C THR A 243 7.13 6.48 12.89
N LYS A 244 7.58 6.17 11.68
CA LYS A 244 8.47 7.03 10.91
C LYS A 244 7.79 7.46 9.61
N LEU A 245 7.72 8.76 9.37
CA LEU A 245 7.04 9.30 8.21
C LEU A 245 7.94 9.38 6.99
N CYS A 246 7.33 9.20 5.81
CA CYS A 246 8.01 9.39 4.54
C CYS A 246 8.47 10.85 4.39
N THR A 247 9.78 11.04 4.25
CA THR A 247 10.34 12.39 4.09
C THR A 247 9.95 13.03 2.76
N THR A 248 9.70 12.24 1.71
CA THR A 248 9.25 12.74 0.39
C THR A 248 7.87 13.38 0.49
N HIS A 249 6.94 12.77 1.23
CA HIS A 249 5.59 13.31 1.43
C HIS A 249 5.57 14.57 2.30
N ALA A 250 6.52 14.70 3.22
CA ALA A 250 6.71 15.94 3.96
C ALA A 250 7.31 17.07 3.09
N LYS A 251 8.10 16.73 2.06
CA LYS A 251 8.79 17.69 1.18
C LYS A 251 7.85 18.26 0.11
N ARG A 252 7.46 19.52 0.24
CA ARG A 252 6.83 20.30 -0.85
C ARG A 252 7.78 21.34 -1.44
N ALA A 253 8.96 20.91 -1.87
CA ALA A 253 10.01 21.76 -2.46
C ALA A 253 10.59 22.84 -1.52
N VAL A 254 10.36 22.77 -0.20
CA VAL A 254 10.80 23.79 0.77
C VAL A 254 12.12 23.42 1.46
N LEU A 255 12.38 22.17 1.86
CA LEU A 255 13.68 21.76 2.46
C LEU A 255 13.80 20.25 2.70
N ASN A 256 15.02 19.79 2.96
CA ASN A 256 15.33 18.43 3.41
C ASN A 256 15.38 18.39 4.94
N PHE A 257 14.41 17.75 5.60
CA PHE A 257 14.34 17.60 7.07
C PHE A 257 15.45 16.71 7.68
N ARG A 258 16.56 16.46 6.98
CA ARG A 258 17.60 15.57 7.47
C ARG A 258 18.41 16.26 8.57
N SER A 259 18.34 15.67 9.76
CA SER A 259 19.26 15.91 10.89
C SER A 259 19.21 17.33 11.48
N LEU A 260 18.06 18.01 11.43
CA LEU A 260 17.92 19.30 12.09
C LEU A 260 18.02 19.14 13.61
N SER A 261 18.86 19.94 14.26
CA SER A 261 18.80 20.13 15.71
C SER A 261 17.51 20.86 16.11
N GLU A 262 17.22 20.92 17.40
CA GLU A 262 16.07 21.67 17.91
C GLU A 262 16.22 23.18 17.61
N GLU A 263 17.43 23.71 17.72
CA GLU A 263 17.76 25.10 17.38
C GLU A 263 17.52 25.37 15.89
N GLU A 264 18.02 24.51 15.00
CA GLU A 264 17.85 24.66 13.56
C GLU A 264 16.37 24.58 13.14
N LEU A 265 15.58 23.73 13.82
CA LEU A 265 14.14 23.61 13.60
C LEU A 265 13.38 24.89 14.02
N ASN A 266 13.80 25.51 15.13
CA ASN A 266 13.27 26.77 15.61
C ASN A 266 13.61 27.92 14.67
N GLU A 267 14.88 28.02 14.23
CA GLU A 267 15.31 29.00 13.22
C GLU A 267 14.53 28.85 11.91
N PHE A 268 14.31 27.61 11.48
CA PHE A 268 13.50 27.33 10.30
C PHE A 268 12.05 27.79 10.48
N SER A 269 11.44 27.54 11.64
CA SER A 269 10.09 28.00 11.97
C SER A 269 9.95 29.52 11.86
N VAL A 270 10.94 30.25 12.39
CA VAL A 270 11.00 31.72 12.30
C VAL A 270 11.14 32.15 10.84
N SER A 271 12.02 31.50 10.08
CA SER A 271 12.25 31.79 8.66
C SER A 271 10.97 31.61 7.82
N VAL A 272 10.26 30.48 7.99
CA VAL A 272 9.00 30.21 7.27
C VAL A 272 7.94 31.27 7.59
N ARG A 273 7.82 31.67 8.85
CA ARG A 273 6.89 32.74 9.26
C ARG A 273 7.29 34.08 8.66
N GLY A 274 8.59 34.37 8.55
CA GLY A 274 9.14 35.57 7.91
C GLY A 274 8.91 35.69 6.40
N LEU A 275 8.66 34.59 5.67
CA LEU A 275 8.41 34.61 4.23
C LEU A 275 7.13 35.35 3.83
N GLY A 276 6.16 35.49 4.75
CA GLY A 276 4.87 36.13 4.48
C GLY A 276 3.96 35.38 3.50
N VAL A 277 4.34 34.17 3.07
CA VAL A 277 3.56 33.35 2.14
C VAL A 277 2.58 32.46 2.92
N LYS A 278 1.32 32.88 3.00
CA LYS A 278 0.27 32.18 3.78
C LYS A 278 0.20 30.67 3.51
N LYS A 279 0.30 30.24 2.25
CA LYS A 279 0.25 28.81 1.90
C LYS A 279 1.39 27.98 2.52
N ILE A 280 2.58 28.57 2.65
CA ILE A 280 3.75 27.92 3.25
C ILE A 280 3.63 27.95 4.77
N GLN A 281 3.15 29.06 5.34
CA GLN A 281 2.86 29.18 6.77
C GLN A 281 1.81 28.16 7.21
N ASP A 282 0.66 28.09 6.54
CA ASP A 282 -0.40 27.11 6.85
C ASP A 282 0.12 25.65 6.74
N TRP A 283 0.99 25.36 5.77
CA TRP A 283 1.63 24.05 5.62
C TRP A 283 2.61 23.72 6.76
N TRP A 284 3.29 24.73 7.31
CA TRP A 284 4.20 24.58 8.43
C TRP A 284 3.44 24.45 9.74
N ASP A 285 2.47 25.33 9.97
CA ASP A 285 1.62 25.30 11.15
C ASP A 285 0.88 23.96 11.24
N HIS A 286 0.41 23.37 10.13
CA HIS A 286 -0.14 22.00 10.16
C HIS A 286 0.82 20.96 10.78
N LYS A 287 2.12 21.05 10.47
CA LYS A 287 3.14 20.12 11.01
C LYS A 287 3.50 20.46 12.45
N ALA A 288 3.69 21.75 12.74
CA ALA A 288 4.11 22.22 14.06
C ALA A 288 3.00 22.11 15.12
N MET A 289 1.73 22.27 14.73
CA MET A 289 0.60 22.16 15.65
C MET A 289 0.22 20.71 15.97
N SER A 290 0.54 19.75 15.09
CA SER A 290 0.29 18.35 15.36
C SER A 290 1.45 17.79 16.16
N THR A 291 1.19 17.49 17.44
CA THR A 291 2.17 17.01 18.43
C THR A 291 2.98 15.80 17.94
N TRP A 292 2.38 14.96 17.09
CA TRP A 292 3.01 13.75 16.57
C TRP A 292 3.78 13.93 15.25
N LEU A 293 3.47 14.95 14.44
CA LEU A 293 3.97 15.01 13.05
C LEU A 293 5.48 15.28 12.97
N LEU A 294 5.97 16.29 13.70
CA LEU A 294 7.39 16.64 13.68
C LEU A 294 8.26 15.55 14.32
N PRO A 295 7.91 14.97 15.49
CA PRO A 295 8.63 13.82 16.05
C PRO A 295 8.70 12.60 15.13
N CYS A 296 7.70 12.35 14.29
CA CYS A 296 7.76 11.26 13.30
C CYS A 296 8.59 11.60 12.04
N LEU A 297 9.00 12.87 11.85
CA LEU A 297 9.77 13.35 10.68
C LEU A 297 11.22 13.69 10.99
N VAL A 298 11.49 14.17 12.21
CA VAL A 298 12.78 14.74 12.61
C VAL A 298 13.35 13.95 13.78
N LYS A 299 14.54 13.37 13.57
CA LYS A 299 15.20 12.49 14.56
C LYS A 299 15.38 13.14 15.92
N SER A 300 15.80 14.40 15.97
CA SER A 300 16.04 15.14 17.22
C SER A 300 14.78 15.36 18.06
N GLN A 301 13.61 15.24 17.45
CA GLN A 301 12.31 15.39 18.11
C GLN A 301 11.66 14.03 18.40
N SER A 302 12.24 12.93 17.90
CA SER A 302 11.65 11.60 18.03
C SER A 302 12.02 10.99 19.38
N PRO A 303 11.06 10.38 20.11
CA PRO A 303 11.35 9.58 21.29
C PRO A 303 11.87 8.17 20.93
N MET A 304 11.79 7.77 19.66
CA MET A 304 12.35 6.52 19.18
C MET A 304 13.86 6.47 19.43
N SER A 305 14.38 5.30 19.82
CA SER A 305 15.81 5.14 20.01
C SER A 305 16.59 5.48 18.74
N THR A 306 17.80 6.01 18.89
CA THR A 306 18.64 6.37 17.74
C THR A 306 18.89 5.17 16.82
N GLU A 307 19.13 4.00 17.39
CA GLU A 307 19.31 2.74 16.68
C GLU A 307 18.06 2.37 15.87
N ASP A 308 16.89 2.33 16.51
CA ASP A 308 15.64 1.93 15.84
C ASP A 308 15.24 2.94 14.76
N TRP A 309 15.47 4.23 15.02
CA TRP A 309 15.23 5.29 14.04
C TRP A 309 16.12 5.11 12.82
N ASP A 310 17.42 4.91 12.98
CA ASP A 310 18.35 4.78 11.86
C ASP A 310 18.12 3.49 11.07
N ASN A 311 17.67 2.43 11.73
CA ASN A 311 17.30 1.17 11.09
C ASN A 311 15.92 1.19 10.41
N THR A 312 15.09 2.22 10.69
CA THR A 312 13.79 2.38 10.04
C THR A 312 13.90 3.25 8.78
N PRO A 313 13.49 2.78 7.59
CA PRO A 313 13.52 3.60 6.37
C PRO A 313 12.63 4.85 6.48
N ALA A 314 13.07 5.98 5.91
CA ALA A 314 12.29 7.23 5.91
C ALA A 314 11.56 7.47 4.57
N THR A 315 11.04 6.39 3.98
CA THR A 315 10.46 6.35 2.64
C THR A 315 9.31 5.35 2.61
N THR A 316 8.38 5.57 1.69
CA THR A 316 7.26 4.68 1.34
C THR A 316 7.33 4.25 -0.12
N ASN A 317 8.51 4.40 -0.74
CA ASN A 317 8.74 4.00 -2.14
C ASN A 317 8.42 2.52 -2.36
N THR A 318 8.61 1.67 -1.34
CA THR A 318 8.28 0.24 -1.43
C THR A 318 6.78 0.04 -1.55
N GLY A 319 5.99 0.68 -0.69
CA GLY A 319 4.52 0.71 -0.72
C GLY A 319 3.99 1.30 -2.02
N GLU A 320 4.45 2.48 -2.42
CA GLU A 320 4.03 3.12 -3.68
C GLU A 320 4.35 2.25 -4.91
N ALA A 321 5.55 1.67 -4.96
CA ALA A 321 5.95 0.81 -6.07
C ALA A 321 5.16 -0.51 -6.07
N GLN A 322 4.84 -1.05 -4.88
CA GLN A 322 3.99 -2.23 -4.75
C GLN A 322 2.55 -1.93 -5.22
N HIS A 323 2.03 -0.74 -4.92
CA HIS A 323 0.75 -0.28 -5.45
C HIS A 323 0.75 -0.24 -6.98
N HIS A 324 1.76 0.41 -7.57
CA HIS A 324 1.91 0.49 -9.02
C HIS A 324 2.05 -0.89 -9.67
N TRP A 325 2.85 -1.78 -9.08
CA TRP A 325 3.04 -3.14 -9.55
C TRP A 325 1.75 -3.95 -9.49
N THR A 326 1.05 -3.91 -8.35
CA THR A 326 -0.23 -4.60 -8.16
C THR A 326 -1.26 -4.14 -9.18
N ASN A 327 -1.36 -2.83 -9.42
CA ASN A 327 -2.24 -2.28 -10.46
C ASN A 327 -1.84 -2.72 -11.87
N THR A 328 -0.55 -2.87 -12.14
CA THR A 328 -0.05 -3.38 -13.43
C THR A 328 -0.40 -4.85 -13.62
N CYS A 329 -0.24 -5.68 -12.59
CA CYS A 329 -0.52 -7.10 -12.64
C CYS A 329 -2.02 -7.41 -12.68
N THR A 330 -2.80 -6.72 -11.85
CA THR A 330 -4.22 -7.03 -11.66
C THR A 330 -5.14 -6.17 -12.55
N GLY A 331 -4.78 -4.92 -12.81
CA GLY A 331 -5.64 -3.91 -13.44
C GLY A 331 -6.43 -3.06 -12.44
N ILE A 332 -7.04 -1.99 -12.94
CA ILE A 332 -7.85 -1.02 -12.17
C ILE A 332 -9.30 -1.00 -12.68
N LYS A 333 -10.25 -0.52 -11.85
CA LYS A 333 -11.68 -0.42 -12.19
C LYS A 333 -12.29 -1.78 -12.58
N LEU A 334 -11.93 -2.81 -11.83
CA LEU A 334 -12.51 -4.16 -11.96
C LEU A 334 -13.77 -4.27 -11.12
N SER A 335 -14.64 -5.24 -11.43
CA SER A 335 -15.68 -5.64 -10.47
C SER A 335 -15.06 -6.25 -9.20
N LEU A 336 -15.82 -6.30 -8.10
CA LEU A 336 -15.29 -6.73 -6.79
C LEU A 336 -14.69 -8.14 -6.84
N VAL A 337 -15.43 -9.07 -7.44
CA VAL A 337 -15.01 -10.47 -7.59
C VAL A 337 -13.74 -10.58 -8.43
N GLU A 338 -13.66 -9.82 -9.53
CA GLU A 338 -12.47 -9.81 -10.38
C GLU A 338 -11.26 -9.21 -9.65
N ALA A 339 -11.47 -8.18 -8.84
CA ALA A 339 -10.41 -7.60 -8.02
C ALA A 339 -9.86 -8.62 -7.02
N ILE A 340 -10.72 -9.38 -6.34
CA ILE A 340 -10.34 -10.42 -5.39
C ILE A 340 -9.60 -11.56 -6.09
N GLU A 341 -10.17 -12.13 -7.16
CA GLU A 341 -9.57 -13.27 -7.85
C GLU A 341 -8.27 -12.92 -8.58
N SER A 342 -8.16 -11.70 -9.11
CA SER A 342 -6.88 -11.24 -9.69
C SER A 342 -5.80 -11.02 -8.62
N ALA A 343 -6.16 -10.48 -7.46
CA ALA A 343 -5.24 -10.34 -6.34
C ALA A 343 -4.80 -11.72 -5.81
N ARG A 344 -5.74 -12.67 -5.66
CA ARG A 344 -5.47 -14.07 -5.29
C ARG A 344 -4.36 -14.67 -6.14
N LYS A 345 -4.49 -14.59 -7.47
CA LYS A 345 -3.51 -15.13 -8.42
C LYS A 345 -2.12 -14.50 -8.27
N VAL A 346 -2.07 -13.20 -8.01
CA VAL A 346 -0.80 -12.50 -7.81
C VAL A 346 -0.15 -12.96 -6.50
N ASP A 347 -0.91 -13.00 -5.40
CA ASP A 347 -0.40 -13.42 -4.10
C ASP A 347 0.04 -14.90 -4.10
N GLU A 348 -0.71 -15.79 -4.76
CA GLU A 348 -0.33 -17.20 -4.95
C GLU A 348 0.98 -17.33 -5.75
N GLY A 349 1.17 -16.48 -6.77
CA GLY A 349 2.41 -16.37 -7.53
C GLY A 349 3.60 -15.97 -6.65
N VAL A 350 3.44 -14.90 -5.87
CA VAL A 350 4.47 -14.42 -4.91
C VAL A 350 4.82 -15.51 -3.89
N VAL A 351 3.82 -16.23 -3.37
CA VAL A 351 4.06 -17.35 -2.46
C VAL A 351 4.88 -18.45 -3.14
N CYS A 352 4.57 -18.77 -4.39
CA CYS A 352 5.32 -19.76 -5.17
C CYS A 352 6.77 -19.32 -5.35
N GLU A 353 7.00 -18.06 -5.72
CA GLU A 353 8.33 -17.46 -5.86
C GLU A 353 9.14 -17.52 -4.56
N ILE A 354 8.53 -17.14 -3.43
CA ILE A 354 9.17 -17.21 -2.11
C ILE A 354 9.55 -18.65 -1.75
N LYS A 355 8.64 -19.61 -1.98
CA LYS A 355 8.91 -21.03 -1.71
C LYS A 355 10.04 -21.57 -2.60
N LEU A 356 10.03 -21.23 -3.89
CA LEU A 356 11.06 -21.63 -4.84
C LEU A 356 12.41 -21.06 -4.43
N SER A 357 12.47 -19.77 -4.12
CA SER A 357 13.68 -19.08 -3.65
C SER A 357 14.26 -19.74 -2.39
N ARG A 358 13.42 -20.02 -1.39
CA ARG A 358 13.84 -20.69 -0.15
C ARG A 358 14.33 -22.12 -0.39
N ASN A 359 13.71 -22.86 -1.31
CA ASN A 359 14.05 -24.26 -1.57
C ASN A 359 15.27 -24.44 -2.49
N SER A 360 15.42 -23.58 -3.50
CA SER A 360 16.51 -23.69 -4.48
C SER A 360 17.79 -23.01 -4.02
N GLY A 361 17.69 -22.03 -3.10
CA GLY A 361 18.79 -21.12 -2.77
C GLY A 361 19.21 -20.21 -3.93
N ILE A 362 18.53 -20.32 -5.07
CA ILE A 362 18.75 -19.55 -6.29
C ILE A 362 17.57 -18.59 -6.41
N LEU A 363 17.84 -17.30 -6.18
CA LEU A 363 16.92 -16.24 -6.54
C LEU A 363 16.65 -16.34 -8.05
N VAL A 364 15.39 -16.36 -8.45
CA VAL A 364 15.00 -16.41 -9.86
C VAL A 364 15.60 -15.17 -10.54
N ASN A 365 16.31 -15.39 -11.65
CA ASN A 365 17.18 -14.42 -12.34
C ASN A 365 16.74 -12.95 -12.20
N ASP A 366 17.59 -12.19 -11.52
CA ASP A 366 17.29 -10.92 -10.84
C ASP A 366 17.02 -9.73 -11.77
N HIS A 367 17.08 -9.95 -13.08
CA HIS A 367 17.03 -8.92 -14.12
C HIS A 367 15.64 -8.75 -14.76
N ASN A 368 14.64 -9.58 -14.41
CA ASN A 368 13.35 -9.58 -15.09
C ASN A 368 12.11 -9.30 -14.24
N GLU A 369 12.21 -9.17 -12.91
CA GLU A 369 11.03 -8.91 -12.08
C GLU A 369 11.23 -7.79 -11.06
N SER A 370 10.28 -6.85 -11.09
CA SER A 370 10.32 -5.63 -10.27
C SER A 370 10.31 -5.88 -8.75
N TYR A 371 9.78 -7.02 -8.28
CA TYR A 371 9.79 -7.37 -6.85
C TYR A 371 11.21 -7.64 -6.32
N HIS A 372 12.05 -8.37 -7.08
CA HIS A 372 13.44 -8.63 -6.71
C HIS A 372 14.30 -7.37 -6.79
N HIS A 373 14.08 -6.52 -7.80
CA HIS A 373 14.72 -5.20 -7.87
C HIS A 373 14.36 -4.32 -6.64
N ARG A 374 13.12 -4.43 -6.14
CA ARG A 374 12.64 -3.74 -4.93
C ARG A 374 13.25 -4.31 -3.65
N ALA A 375 13.24 -5.64 -3.48
CA ALA A 375 13.84 -6.31 -2.32
C ALA A 375 15.34 -6.03 -2.23
N TRP A 376 16.09 -6.16 -3.35
CA TRP A 376 17.51 -5.84 -3.38
C TRP A 376 17.83 -4.37 -3.21
N ASN A 377 17.03 -3.45 -3.74
CA ASN A 377 17.23 -2.02 -3.46
C ASN A 377 16.96 -1.69 -2.00
N SER A 378 15.93 -2.28 -1.40
CA SER A 378 15.64 -2.14 0.04
C SER A 378 16.77 -2.72 0.88
N THR A 379 17.20 -3.96 0.61
CA THR A 379 18.35 -4.57 1.29
C THR A 379 19.64 -3.78 1.07
N ARG A 380 19.91 -3.27 -0.14
CA ARG A 380 21.07 -2.40 -0.41
C ARG A 380 20.98 -1.10 0.37
N GLN A 381 19.79 -0.50 0.47
CA GLN A 381 19.60 0.69 1.29
C GLN A 381 19.82 0.37 2.77
N SER A 382 19.24 -0.70 3.31
CA SER A 382 19.47 -1.15 4.68
C SER A 382 20.95 -1.43 4.95
N THR A 383 21.63 -2.16 4.06
CA THR A 383 23.08 -2.41 4.18
C THR A 383 23.90 -1.14 4.06
N THR A 384 23.50 -0.18 3.21
CA THR A 384 24.16 1.12 3.11
C THR A 384 23.94 1.96 4.37
N MET A 385 22.74 1.91 4.96
CA MET A 385 22.45 2.57 6.23
C MET A 385 23.25 1.93 7.37
N HIS A 386 23.33 0.60 7.42
CA HIS A 386 24.12 -0.13 8.43
C HIS A 386 25.61 0.21 8.33
N LYS A 387 26.19 0.18 7.12
CA LYS A 387 27.58 0.60 6.91
C LYS A 387 27.81 2.08 7.21
N SER A 388 26.82 2.93 6.91
CA SER A 388 26.89 4.36 7.27
C SER A 388 26.81 4.56 8.78
N HIS A 389 26.14 3.68 9.52
CA HIS A 389 26.08 3.69 10.97
C HIS A 389 27.42 3.28 11.56
N GLU A 390 27.96 2.12 11.16
CA GLU A 390 29.30 1.66 11.58
C GLU A 390 30.37 2.72 11.30
N SER A 391 30.29 3.39 10.13
CA SER A 391 31.22 4.47 9.79
C SER A 391 31.05 5.72 10.67
N ARG A 392 29.82 6.02 11.14
CA ARG A 392 29.56 7.14 12.05
C ARG A 392 30.03 6.82 13.46
N GLU A 393 29.78 5.62 13.96
CA GLU A 393 30.28 5.17 15.26
C GLU A 393 31.82 5.27 15.30
N HIS A 394 32.50 4.77 14.26
CA HIS A 394 33.95 4.92 14.16
C HIS A 394 34.41 6.37 14.05
N ALA A 395 33.64 7.25 13.40
CA ALA A 395 33.98 8.67 13.32
C ALA A 395 33.79 9.38 14.67
N ASP A 396 32.73 9.04 15.41
CA ASP A 396 32.45 9.59 16.74
C ASP A 396 33.49 9.09 17.76
N GLU A 397 33.87 7.81 17.72
CA GLU A 397 34.99 7.25 18.50
C GLU A 397 36.31 7.95 18.20
N GLN A 398 36.62 8.19 16.92
CA GLN A 398 37.82 8.93 16.51
C GLN A 398 37.79 10.38 16.99
N ALA A 399 36.64 11.03 16.95
CA ALA A 399 36.49 12.39 17.44
C ALA A 399 36.68 12.48 18.97
N GLN A 400 36.18 11.49 19.71
CA GLN A 400 36.37 11.38 21.16
C GLN A 400 37.86 11.18 21.52
N LEU A 401 38.53 10.24 20.87
CA LEU A 401 39.96 10.00 21.08
C LEU A 401 40.80 11.23 20.71
N GLN A 402 40.44 11.93 19.63
CA GLN A 402 41.14 13.15 19.22
C GLN A 402 40.96 14.28 20.27
N ALA A 403 39.76 14.42 20.83
CA ALA A 403 39.49 15.38 21.90
C ALA A 403 40.27 15.07 23.19
N GLU A 404 40.41 13.78 23.55
CA GLU A 404 41.24 13.35 24.69
C GLU A 404 42.73 13.67 24.46
N ILE A 405 43.25 13.37 23.27
CA ILE A 405 44.65 13.68 22.89
C ILE A 405 44.91 15.19 22.97
N ASP A 406 43.97 16.02 22.50
CA ASP A 406 44.14 17.47 22.50
C ASP A 406 44.02 18.06 23.92
N ALA A 407 43.17 17.47 24.79
CA ALA A 407 43.10 17.81 26.20
C ALA A 407 44.40 17.45 26.96
N GLU A 408 45.00 16.29 26.69
CA GLU A 408 46.29 15.89 27.28
C GLU A 408 47.45 16.76 26.81
N LYS A 409 47.48 17.14 25.52
CA LYS A 409 48.49 18.09 25.00
C LYS A 409 48.37 19.47 25.64
N ALA A 410 47.14 19.96 25.83
CA ALA A 410 46.91 21.23 26.52
C ALA A 410 47.36 21.17 27.99
N ALA A 411 47.08 20.08 28.69
CA ALA A 411 47.54 19.85 30.05
C ALA A 411 49.07 19.73 30.15
N GLY A 412 49.72 19.05 29.19
CA GLY A 412 51.18 18.92 29.11
C GLY A 412 51.89 20.26 28.84
N SER A 413 51.30 21.11 27.99
CA SER A 413 51.82 22.46 27.71
C SER A 413 51.80 23.36 28.95
N LEU A 414 50.74 23.26 29.76
CA LEU A 414 50.62 23.96 31.04
C LEU A 414 51.66 23.51 32.08
N VAL A 415 52.04 22.22 32.08
CA VAL A 415 53.09 21.71 32.98
C VAL A 415 54.47 22.22 32.56
N SER A 416 54.73 22.36 31.27
CA SER A 416 56.00 22.92 30.76
C SER A 416 56.16 24.42 31.01
N GLU A 417 55.08 25.19 31.08
CA GLU A 417 55.11 26.62 31.42
C GLU A 417 55.30 26.89 32.93
N ILE A 418 55.00 25.92 33.80
CA ILE A 418 55.18 26.04 35.25
C ILE A 418 56.62 25.65 35.68
N GLN A 419 57.36 24.93 34.84
CA GLN A 419 58.71 24.44 35.13
C GLN A 419 59.85 25.23 34.47
N GLY A 420 59.54 26.21 33.61
CA GLY A 420 60.50 27.19 33.07
C GLY A 420 60.44 28.50 33.82
#